data_AF-A0A7H4N7M3-F1
#
_entry.id   AF-A0A7H4N7M3-F1
#
_cell.length_a   1.000
_cell.length_b   1.000
_cell.length_c   1.000
_cell.angle_alpha   90.00
_cell.angle_beta   90.00
_cell.angle_gamma   90.00
#
_symmetry.space_group_name_H-M   'P 1'
#
loop_
_entity.id
_entity.type
_entity.pdbx_description
1 polymer ?
#
loop_
_entity_poly.entity_id
_entity_poly.type
_entity_poly.pdbx_seq_one_letter_code
_entity_poly.pdbx_strand_id
1 'polypeptide(L)'
;MLAGLREAGVDAHPVDPRDVDITQLKNMGFQKAFIALHGRGGEDGTLQGLLELIQLPYTGSGVMASAISMDKLRSKLLWQGAGLPVAPWVALTRKQFTAGLSAEVEQQISALGLPLIVKPSREGSSVGMSKVSESCALQNALALAFQHDDEVLIEKWLSGPEFTVAIVGEEILPSIRIQAAGTFYDYEAKYLSDETQYFCPGLEDSAREAEIQALVQKAWDSLGCYGWGRIDVMLDSDGQFLSAGSKHLSWHDQP
;
A
#
# COMPACT_ATOMS: atom_id res chain seq x y z
N MET A 1 2.93 18.22 -7.44
CA MET A 1 1.85 17.82 -8.38
C MET A 1 1.16 19.02 -9.02
N LEU A 2 0.46 19.89 -8.28
CA LEU A 2 -0.24 21.06 -8.86
C LEU A 2 0.65 21.97 -9.73
N ALA A 3 1.84 22.33 -9.23
CA ALA A 3 2.79 23.14 -10.00
C ALA A 3 3.20 22.46 -11.32
N GLY A 4 3.54 21.17 -11.27
CA GLY A 4 3.90 20.39 -12.47
C GLY A 4 2.78 20.30 -13.52
N LEU A 5 1.52 20.20 -13.11
CA LEU A 5 0.38 20.28 -14.03
C LEU A 5 0.30 21.66 -14.71
N ARG A 6 0.47 22.74 -13.95
CA ARG A 6 0.45 24.11 -14.48
C ARG A 6 1.64 24.40 -15.39
N GLU A 7 2.83 23.90 -15.05
CA GLU A 7 4.03 23.97 -15.88
C GLU A 7 3.84 23.25 -17.23
N ALA A 8 3.07 22.16 -17.24
CA ALA A 8 2.65 21.47 -18.46
C ALA A 8 1.50 22.16 -19.21
N GLY A 9 1.04 23.33 -18.77
CA GLY A 9 -0.03 24.10 -19.41
C GLY A 9 -1.45 23.64 -19.08
N VAL A 10 -1.63 22.78 -18.07
CA VAL A 10 -2.96 22.36 -17.59
C VAL A 10 -3.53 23.43 -16.65
N ASP A 11 -4.78 23.83 -16.89
CA ASP A 11 -5.53 24.72 -15.99
C ASP A 11 -6.00 23.94 -14.74
N ALA A 12 -5.07 23.73 -13.82
CA ALA A 12 -5.28 22.95 -12.61
C ALA A 12 -5.54 23.84 -11.39
N HIS A 13 -6.51 23.46 -10.56
CA HIS A 13 -6.85 24.11 -9.31
C HIS A 13 -6.81 23.13 -8.14
N PRO A 14 -6.34 23.53 -6.94
CA PRO A 14 -6.43 22.69 -5.76
C PRO A 14 -7.87 22.64 -5.24
N VAL A 15 -8.31 21.45 -4.83
CA VAL A 15 -9.58 21.24 -4.13
C VAL A 15 -9.31 20.32 -2.93
N ASP A 16 -9.56 20.81 -1.73
CA ASP A 16 -9.50 20.00 -0.51
C ASP A 16 -10.93 19.54 -0.14
N PRO A 17 -11.21 18.22 -0.12
CA PRO A 17 -12.52 17.68 0.25
C PRO A 17 -12.97 18.02 1.68
N ARG A 18 -12.05 18.50 2.53
CA ARG A 18 -12.40 19.01 3.86
C ARG A 18 -13.22 20.29 3.80
N ASP A 19 -12.90 21.16 2.84
CA ASP A 19 -13.44 22.51 2.76
C ASP A 19 -14.45 22.65 1.62
N VAL A 20 -14.42 21.73 0.65
CA VAL A 20 -15.25 21.76 -0.55
C VAL A 20 -16.10 20.50 -0.63
N ASP A 21 -17.40 20.70 -0.89
CA ASP A 21 -18.31 19.60 -1.22
C ASP A 21 -17.94 19.01 -2.60
N ILE A 22 -17.18 17.92 -2.57
CA ILE A 22 -16.70 17.23 -3.77
C ILE A 22 -17.82 16.60 -4.61
N THR A 23 -19.05 16.52 -4.11
CA THR A 23 -20.20 16.09 -4.93
C THR A 23 -20.55 17.15 -5.99
N GLN A 24 -20.10 18.40 -5.81
CA GLN A 24 -20.39 19.52 -6.70
C GLN A 24 -19.31 19.76 -7.76
N LEU A 25 -18.22 18.98 -7.81
CA LEU A 25 -17.09 19.22 -8.71
C LEU A 25 -17.51 19.45 -10.18
N LYS A 26 -18.45 18.65 -10.69
CA LYS A 26 -18.98 18.82 -12.05
C LYS A 26 -19.77 20.12 -12.23
N ASN A 27 -20.54 20.53 -11.22
CA ASN A 27 -21.29 21.79 -11.22
C ASN A 27 -20.36 23.01 -11.10
N MET A 28 -19.20 22.83 -10.45
CA MET A 28 -18.14 23.84 -10.39
C MET A 28 -17.38 23.99 -11.72
N GLY A 29 -17.69 23.16 -12.71
CA GLY A 29 -17.10 23.24 -14.05
C GLY A 29 -15.73 22.56 -14.14
N PHE A 30 -15.40 21.59 -13.29
CA PHE A 30 -14.24 20.73 -13.51
C PHE A 30 -14.54 19.66 -14.57
N GLN A 31 -13.58 19.38 -15.46
CA GLN A 31 -13.71 18.34 -16.49
C GLN A 31 -13.02 17.03 -16.11
N LYS A 32 -11.97 17.09 -15.29
CA LYS A 32 -11.22 15.92 -14.82
C LYS A 32 -10.71 16.16 -13.40
N ALA A 33 -10.51 15.09 -12.64
CA ALA A 33 -9.94 15.13 -11.30
C ALA A 33 -8.54 14.47 -11.27
N PHE A 34 -7.55 15.15 -10.69
CA PHE A 34 -6.29 14.52 -10.31
C PHE A 34 -6.33 14.21 -8.82
N ILE A 35 -6.49 12.93 -8.46
CA ILE A 35 -6.53 12.46 -7.07
C ILE A 35 -5.10 12.45 -6.51
N ALA A 36 -4.83 13.40 -5.64
CA ALA A 36 -3.60 13.52 -4.84
C ALA A 36 -3.86 13.28 -3.35
N LEU A 37 -4.93 12.54 -3.03
CA LEU A 37 -5.30 12.14 -1.69
C LEU A 37 -4.64 10.80 -1.33
N HIS A 38 -4.45 10.54 -0.04
CA HIS A 38 -3.88 9.29 0.45
C HIS A 38 -4.73 8.71 1.57
N GLY A 39 -4.88 7.39 1.57
CA GLY A 39 -5.65 6.67 2.58
C GLY A 39 -7.16 6.70 2.37
N ARG A 40 -7.90 6.30 3.42
CA ARG A 40 -9.35 6.07 3.38
C ARG A 40 -10.12 7.33 2.97
N GLY A 41 -11.17 7.16 2.18
CA GLY A 41 -11.97 8.21 1.57
C GLY A 41 -11.42 8.78 0.27
N GLY A 42 -10.12 8.62 -0.03
CA GLY A 42 -9.51 9.07 -1.29
C GLY A 42 -8.87 7.95 -2.14
N GLU A 43 -8.35 6.90 -1.49
CA GLU A 43 -7.58 5.80 -2.10
C GLU A 43 -8.28 4.43 -1.93
N ASP A 44 -9.53 4.39 -1.45
CA ASP A 44 -10.22 3.15 -1.06
C ASP A 44 -11.46 2.81 -1.90
N GLY A 45 -11.62 3.46 -3.05
CA GLY A 45 -12.76 3.25 -3.95
C GLY A 45 -13.96 4.15 -3.64
N THR A 46 -14.02 4.80 -2.47
CA THR A 46 -15.16 5.65 -2.09
C THR A 46 -15.27 6.88 -3.00
N LEU A 47 -14.18 7.64 -3.13
CA LEU A 47 -14.12 8.81 -4.00
C LEU A 47 -14.29 8.40 -5.47
N GLN A 48 -13.65 7.30 -5.88
CA GLN A 48 -13.74 6.75 -7.22
C GLN A 48 -15.21 6.50 -7.58
N GLY A 49 -15.98 5.86 -6.69
CA GLY A 49 -17.40 5.60 -6.90
C GLY A 49 -18.24 6.88 -7.04
N LEU A 50 -17.92 7.92 -6.27
CA LEU A 50 -18.56 9.24 -6.47
C LEU A 50 -18.25 9.80 -7.87
N LEU A 51 -16.98 9.78 -8.28
CA LEU A 51 -16.52 10.32 -9.56
C LEU A 51 -17.10 9.56 -10.76
N GLU A 52 -17.28 8.24 -10.64
CA GLU A 52 -18.05 7.42 -11.59
C GLU A 52 -19.50 7.91 -11.73
N LEU A 53 -20.20 8.10 -10.60
CA LEU A 53 -21.62 8.49 -10.61
C LEU A 53 -21.85 9.88 -11.20
N ILE A 54 -20.95 10.82 -10.95
CA ILE A 54 -21.01 12.15 -11.56
C ILE A 54 -20.39 12.20 -12.96
N GLN A 55 -19.83 11.09 -13.45
CA GLN A 55 -19.12 10.99 -14.73
C GLN A 55 -18.04 12.06 -14.87
N LEU A 56 -17.14 12.13 -13.88
CA LEU A 56 -15.97 12.99 -13.91
C LEU A 56 -14.72 12.10 -14.02
N PRO A 57 -14.05 12.05 -15.20
CA PRO A 57 -12.78 11.36 -15.38
C PRO A 57 -11.78 11.68 -14.26
N TYR A 58 -11.09 10.69 -13.70
CA TYR A 58 -10.28 10.88 -12.49
C TYR A 58 -8.99 10.08 -12.47
N THR A 59 -7.95 10.55 -11.78
CA THR A 59 -6.77 9.71 -11.55
C THR A 59 -6.93 8.69 -10.42
N GLY A 60 -7.44 7.51 -10.67
CA GLY A 60 -7.27 6.31 -9.85
C GLY A 60 -7.33 5.02 -10.66
N SER A 61 -6.83 3.95 -10.05
CA SER A 61 -7.46 2.66 -10.28
C SER A 61 -8.97 2.83 -10.04
N GLY A 62 -9.76 2.01 -10.70
CA GLY A 62 -11.21 2.02 -10.53
C GLY A 62 -11.63 1.62 -9.11
N VAL A 63 -12.92 1.75 -8.81
CA VAL A 63 -13.51 1.46 -7.48
C VAL A 63 -12.99 0.17 -6.84
N MET A 64 -13.06 -0.95 -7.57
CA MET A 64 -12.70 -2.28 -7.04
C MET A 64 -11.22 -2.36 -6.72
N ALA A 65 -10.38 -2.02 -7.69
CA ALA A 65 -8.92 -2.07 -7.56
C ALA A 65 -8.44 -1.13 -6.45
N SER A 66 -9.09 0.03 -6.31
CA SER A 66 -8.78 0.92 -5.19
C SER A 66 -9.13 0.35 -3.83
N ALA A 67 -10.36 -0.15 -3.69
CA ALA A 67 -10.82 -0.74 -2.43
C ALA A 67 -9.96 -1.93 -2.00
N ILE A 68 -9.61 -2.83 -2.93
CA ILE A 68 -8.84 -4.03 -2.60
C ILE A 68 -7.39 -3.71 -2.30
N SER A 69 -6.75 -2.79 -3.02
CA SER A 69 -5.38 -2.36 -2.76
C SER A 69 -5.21 -1.67 -1.42
N MET A 70 -6.22 -0.93 -0.96
CA MET A 70 -6.20 -0.33 0.38
C MET A 70 -6.24 -1.39 1.48
N ASP A 71 -6.87 -2.54 1.21
CA ASP A 71 -7.04 -3.64 2.17
C ASP A 71 -5.93 -4.69 2.04
N LYS A 72 -4.92 -4.62 2.91
CA LYS A 72 -3.77 -5.53 2.88
C LYS A 72 -4.16 -6.98 3.08
N LEU A 73 -5.16 -7.26 3.92
CA LEU A 73 -5.63 -8.63 4.15
C LEU A 73 -6.21 -9.23 2.86
N ARG A 74 -7.11 -8.50 2.22
CA ARG A 74 -7.79 -8.97 1.01
C ARG A 74 -6.85 -9.00 -0.19
N SER A 75 -5.94 -8.03 -0.31
CA SER A 75 -4.84 -8.07 -1.27
C SER A 75 -3.99 -9.33 -1.11
N LYS A 76 -3.60 -9.68 0.13
CA LYS A 76 -2.80 -10.89 0.39
C LYS A 76 -3.52 -12.17 0.05
N LEU A 77 -4.80 -12.28 0.39
CA LEU A 77 -5.63 -13.44 0.03
C LEU A 77 -5.73 -13.59 -1.49
N LEU A 78 -5.95 -12.49 -2.22
CA LEU A 78 -6.03 -12.50 -3.67
C LEU A 78 -4.68 -12.88 -4.31
N TRP A 79 -3.59 -12.28 -3.86
CA TRP A 79 -2.25 -12.61 -4.32
C TRP A 79 -1.89 -14.07 -4.04
N GLN A 80 -2.16 -14.58 -2.84
CA GLN A 80 -1.94 -16.00 -2.52
C GLN A 80 -2.75 -16.91 -3.46
N GLY A 81 -4.03 -16.58 -3.69
CA GLY A 81 -4.88 -17.31 -4.63
C GLY A 81 -4.38 -17.30 -6.08
N ALA A 82 -3.71 -16.21 -6.49
CA ALA A 82 -3.06 -16.07 -7.80
C ALA A 82 -1.66 -16.72 -7.88
N GLY A 83 -1.23 -17.41 -6.81
CA GLY A 83 0.10 -18.02 -6.71
C GLY A 83 1.22 -17.00 -6.68
N LEU A 84 0.98 -15.80 -6.15
CA LEU A 84 2.00 -14.79 -5.89
C LEU A 84 2.60 -14.99 -4.49
N PRO A 85 3.91 -14.77 -4.34
CA PRO A 85 4.59 -14.89 -3.06
C PRO A 85 4.18 -13.75 -2.11
N VAL A 86 3.69 -14.13 -0.93
CA VAL A 86 3.30 -13.22 0.16
C VAL A 86 3.90 -13.71 1.47
N ALA A 87 4.31 -12.79 2.34
CA ALA A 87 4.83 -13.15 3.66
C ALA A 87 3.77 -13.89 4.49
N PRO A 88 4.13 -14.99 5.19
CA PRO A 88 3.24 -15.68 6.11
C PRO A 88 2.62 -14.74 7.14
N TRP A 89 1.33 -14.92 7.44
CA TRP A 89 0.60 -14.01 8.31
C TRP A 89 -0.51 -14.70 9.10
N VAL A 90 -0.94 -14.02 10.15
CA VAL A 90 -2.20 -14.26 10.88
C VAL A 90 -3.02 -12.98 10.86
N ALA A 91 -4.31 -13.09 10.57
CA ALA A 91 -5.23 -11.97 10.58
C ALA A 91 -6.13 -12.01 11.82
N LEU A 92 -6.33 -10.85 12.45
CA LEU A 92 -7.17 -10.71 13.64
C LEU A 92 -8.19 -9.60 13.47
N THR A 93 -9.40 -9.86 13.94
CA THR A 93 -10.43 -8.83 14.11
C THR A 93 -10.39 -8.26 15.53
N ARG A 94 -10.86 -7.02 15.71
CA ARG A 94 -11.02 -6.40 17.04
C ARG A 94 -11.85 -7.29 17.97
N LYS A 95 -12.87 -7.98 17.44
CA LYS A 95 -13.72 -8.89 18.20
C LYS A 95 -12.92 -10.06 18.78
N GLN A 96 -12.04 -10.67 18.00
CA GLN A 96 -11.15 -11.74 18.49
C GLN A 96 -10.17 -11.22 19.54
N PHE A 97 -9.61 -10.02 19.32
CA PHE A 97 -8.68 -9.42 20.28
C PHE A 97 -9.34 -9.10 21.63
N THR A 98 -10.52 -8.47 21.61
CA THR A 98 -11.26 -8.09 22.82
C THR A 98 -11.83 -9.28 23.58
N ALA A 99 -12.14 -10.39 22.91
CA ALA A 99 -12.59 -11.62 23.54
C ALA A 99 -11.46 -12.44 24.19
N GLY A 100 -10.20 -12.08 23.95
CA GLY A 100 -9.04 -12.93 24.23
C GLY A 100 -8.75 -13.89 23.08
N LEU A 101 -7.49 -14.01 22.70
CA LEU A 101 -7.06 -14.87 21.60
C LEU A 101 -7.31 -16.35 21.96
N SER A 102 -7.77 -17.14 20.99
CA SER A 102 -7.87 -18.59 21.18
C SER A 102 -6.49 -19.25 21.14
N ALA A 103 -6.34 -20.41 21.79
CA ALA A 103 -5.10 -21.18 21.77
C ALA A 103 -4.64 -21.52 20.34
N GLU A 104 -5.58 -21.74 19.42
CA GLU A 104 -5.29 -21.98 18.00
C GLU A 104 -4.64 -20.75 17.35
N VAL A 105 -5.18 -19.55 17.60
CA VAL A 105 -4.63 -18.29 17.08
C VAL A 105 -3.24 -18.04 17.67
N GLU A 106 -3.07 -18.26 18.97
CA GLU A 106 -1.76 -18.13 19.63
C GLU A 106 -0.73 -19.09 19.03
N GLN A 107 -1.12 -20.33 18.73
CA GLN A 107 -0.27 -21.30 18.06
C GLN A 107 0.10 -20.87 16.64
N GLN A 108 -0.86 -20.37 15.86
CA GLN A 108 -0.61 -19.84 14.52
C GLN A 108 0.39 -18.67 14.55
N ILE A 109 0.22 -17.74 15.50
CA ILE A 109 1.15 -16.61 15.67
C ILE A 109 2.54 -17.12 16.07
N SER A 110 2.62 -18.08 17.01
CA SER A 110 3.89 -18.68 17.42
C SER A 110 4.61 -19.37 16.26
N ALA A 111 3.87 -19.97 15.32
CA ALA A 111 4.43 -20.65 14.15
C ALA A 111 5.08 -19.69 13.14
N LEU A 112 4.72 -18.40 13.15
CA LEU A 112 5.38 -17.38 12.32
C LEU A 112 6.83 -17.10 12.76
N GLY A 113 7.16 -17.38 14.03
CA GLY A 113 8.45 -17.05 14.63
C GLY A 113 8.61 -15.57 14.94
N LEU A 114 9.72 -15.22 15.63
CA LEU A 114 10.09 -13.83 15.91
C LEU A 114 11.33 -13.44 15.08
N PRO A 115 11.49 -12.15 14.71
CA PRO A 115 10.55 -11.06 14.98
C PRO A 115 9.30 -11.08 14.08
N LEU A 116 8.27 -10.30 14.47
CA LEU A 116 7.04 -10.08 13.71
C LEU A 116 6.88 -8.59 13.36
N ILE A 117 6.07 -8.30 12.36
CA ILE A 117 5.51 -6.97 12.12
C ILE A 117 3.99 -7.01 12.31
N VAL A 118 3.45 -6.11 13.13
CA VAL A 118 2.00 -5.93 13.30
C VAL A 118 1.59 -4.67 12.55
N LYS A 119 0.52 -4.73 11.76
CA LYS A 119 0.03 -3.60 10.95
C LYS A 119 -1.49 -3.58 10.78
N PRO A 120 -2.14 -2.40 10.75
CA PRO A 120 -3.54 -2.29 10.40
C PRO A 120 -3.77 -2.66 8.92
N SER A 121 -4.90 -3.29 8.61
CA SER A 121 -5.19 -3.74 7.23
C SER A 121 -5.25 -2.56 6.25
N ARG A 122 -5.96 -1.49 6.63
CA ARG A 122 -6.35 -0.36 5.77
C ARG A 122 -5.72 0.97 6.16
N GLU A 123 -4.46 0.95 6.58
CA GLU A 123 -3.68 2.17 6.81
C GLU A 123 -2.51 2.37 5.83
N GLY A 124 -2.12 3.63 5.64
CA GLY A 124 -0.96 4.01 4.85
C GLY A 124 0.23 4.44 5.70
N SER A 125 1.37 4.68 5.05
CA SER A 125 2.48 5.48 5.62
C SER A 125 3.02 4.99 6.96
N SER A 126 2.99 3.67 7.15
CA SER A 126 3.47 2.98 8.37
C SER A 126 2.73 3.34 9.66
N VAL A 127 1.54 3.96 9.56
CA VAL A 127 0.71 4.32 10.71
C VAL A 127 0.22 3.05 11.41
N GLY A 128 0.35 3.03 12.74
CA GLY A 128 -0.07 1.90 13.57
C GLY A 128 0.77 0.62 13.42
N MET A 129 1.92 0.71 12.74
CA MET A 129 2.82 -0.43 12.55
C MET A 129 3.84 -0.54 13.68
N SER A 130 4.17 -1.77 14.08
CA SER A 130 5.19 -2.02 15.10
C SER A 130 5.90 -3.35 14.89
N LYS A 131 7.22 -3.34 15.06
CA LYS A 131 8.04 -4.56 15.13
C LYS A 131 7.93 -5.19 16.52
N VAL A 132 7.72 -6.49 16.57
CA VAL A 132 7.65 -7.28 17.80
C VAL A 132 8.82 -8.26 17.80
N SER A 133 9.83 -7.99 18.63
CA SER A 133 11.01 -8.86 18.77
C SER A 133 10.88 -9.86 19.92
N GLU A 134 9.92 -9.66 20.83
CA GLU A 134 9.67 -10.49 22.00
C GLU A 134 8.17 -10.71 22.16
N SER A 135 7.75 -11.91 22.60
CA SER A 135 6.34 -12.28 22.70
C SER A 135 5.54 -11.38 23.64
N CYS A 136 6.16 -10.87 24.72
CA CYS A 136 5.53 -9.96 25.68
C CYS A 136 5.11 -8.61 25.06
N ALA A 137 5.74 -8.20 23.96
CA ALA A 137 5.45 -6.93 23.28
C ALA A 137 4.26 -7.03 22.30
N LEU A 138 3.80 -8.25 21.95
CA LEU A 138 2.75 -8.47 20.97
C LEU A 138 1.42 -7.80 21.36
N GLN A 139 1.04 -7.88 22.64
CA GLN A 139 -0.22 -7.32 23.12
C GLN A 139 -0.29 -5.80 22.91
N ASN A 140 0.83 -5.10 23.17
CA ASN A 140 0.92 -3.65 22.98
C ASN A 140 0.92 -3.27 21.49
N ALA A 141 1.61 -4.05 20.65
CA ALA A 141 1.60 -3.89 19.20
C ALA A 141 0.20 -4.05 18.61
N LEU A 142 -0.56 -5.07 19.05
CA LEU A 142 -1.96 -5.25 18.66
C LEU A 142 -2.83 -4.10 19.14
N ALA A 143 -2.69 -3.69 20.40
CA ALA A 143 -3.46 -2.57 20.95
C ALA A 143 -3.22 -1.27 20.16
N LEU A 144 -1.98 -1.01 19.71
CA LEU A 144 -1.67 0.12 18.84
C LEU A 144 -2.33 -0.03 17.46
N ALA A 145 -2.16 -1.16 16.78
CA ALA A 145 -2.72 -1.37 15.45
C ALA A 145 -4.26 -1.27 15.44
N PHE A 146 -4.91 -1.79 16.49
CA PHE A 146 -6.37 -1.67 16.66
C PHE A 146 -6.84 -0.24 17.00
N GLN A 147 -5.97 0.75 17.23
CA GLN A 147 -6.41 2.15 17.28
C GLN A 147 -6.77 2.68 15.88
N HIS A 148 -6.26 2.03 14.83
CA HIS A 148 -6.35 2.53 13.46
C HIS A 148 -7.29 1.72 12.56
N ASP A 149 -7.50 0.44 12.87
CA ASP A 149 -8.36 -0.45 12.10
C ASP A 149 -9.03 -1.52 12.98
N ASP A 150 -10.12 -2.11 12.50
CA ASP A 150 -10.82 -3.25 13.12
C ASP A 150 -10.27 -4.61 12.66
N GLU A 151 -9.43 -4.61 11.63
CA GLU A 151 -8.70 -5.77 11.13
C GLU A 151 -7.19 -5.49 11.11
N VAL A 152 -6.41 -6.41 11.68
CA VAL A 152 -4.96 -6.28 11.85
C VAL A 152 -4.27 -7.53 11.32
N LEU A 153 -3.11 -7.33 10.72
CA LEU A 153 -2.21 -8.39 10.25
C LEU A 153 -1.01 -8.49 11.18
N ILE A 154 -0.66 -9.72 11.55
CA ILE A 154 0.61 -10.09 12.16
C ILE A 154 1.37 -10.88 11.10
N GLU A 155 2.54 -10.41 10.69
CA GLU A 155 3.33 -11.06 9.65
C GLU A 155 4.72 -11.44 10.14
N LYS A 156 5.26 -12.52 9.57
CA LYS A 156 6.68 -12.86 9.69
C LYS A 156 7.52 -11.64 9.30
N TRP A 157 8.50 -11.29 10.12
CA TRP A 157 9.44 -10.24 9.76
C TRP A 157 10.30 -10.66 8.57
N LEU A 158 10.41 -9.77 7.59
CA LEU A 158 11.29 -9.93 6.44
C LEU A 158 12.55 -9.09 6.69
N SER A 159 13.73 -9.70 6.55
CA SER A 159 15.00 -9.01 6.79
C SER A 159 15.32 -7.93 5.75
N GLY A 160 14.66 -7.97 4.60
CA GLY A 160 14.96 -7.11 3.46
C GLY A 160 16.18 -7.60 2.68
N PRO A 161 16.68 -6.81 1.72
CA PRO A 161 16.34 -5.39 1.46
C PRO A 161 14.90 -5.10 1.02
N GLU A 162 14.46 -3.84 1.21
CA GLU A 162 13.16 -3.31 0.80
C GLU A 162 13.27 -2.63 -0.57
N PHE A 163 12.27 -2.88 -1.42
CA PHE A 163 12.17 -2.35 -2.76
C PHE A 163 10.80 -1.76 -3.01
N THR A 164 10.73 -0.86 -3.97
CA THR A 164 9.46 -0.39 -4.50
C THR A 164 9.57 -0.20 -6.00
N VAL A 165 8.50 -0.52 -6.73
CA VAL A 165 8.46 -0.44 -8.19
C VAL A 165 7.23 0.34 -8.60
N ALA A 166 7.46 1.42 -9.35
CA ALA A 166 6.41 2.28 -9.86
C ALA A 166 5.93 1.79 -11.23
N ILE A 167 4.64 1.97 -11.50
CA ILE A 167 4.01 1.66 -12.77
C ILE A 167 3.35 2.95 -13.27
N VAL A 168 3.49 3.25 -14.56
CA VAL A 168 2.82 4.37 -15.24
C VAL A 168 2.33 3.89 -16.61
N GLY A 169 1.01 3.87 -16.80
CA GLY A 169 0.37 3.26 -17.95
C GLY A 169 0.68 1.77 -18.01
N GLU A 170 1.31 1.36 -19.11
CA GLU A 170 1.82 0.00 -19.33
C GLU A 170 3.32 -0.13 -19.00
N GLU A 171 3.97 0.96 -18.60
CA GLU A 171 5.40 0.99 -18.32
C GLU A 171 5.68 0.68 -16.85
N ILE A 172 6.50 -0.34 -16.61
CA ILE A 172 7.10 -0.62 -15.31
C ILE A 172 8.42 0.14 -15.23
N LEU A 173 8.54 1.04 -14.27
CA LEU A 173 9.73 1.85 -14.07
C LEU A 173 10.82 1.06 -13.31
N PRO A 174 12.09 1.50 -13.35
CA PRO A 174 13.16 0.87 -12.59
C PRO A 174 12.81 0.76 -11.10
N SER A 175 13.17 -0.37 -10.49
CA SER A 175 13.01 -0.57 -9.05
C SER A 175 13.81 0.47 -8.27
N ILE A 176 13.34 0.79 -7.08
CA ILE A 176 14.08 1.60 -6.12
C ILE A 176 14.32 0.75 -4.88
N ARG A 177 15.58 0.55 -4.51
CA ARG A 177 15.93 -0.06 -3.22
C ARG A 177 15.94 1.03 -2.16
N ILE A 178 15.20 0.80 -1.08
CA ILE A 178 15.05 1.71 0.04
C ILE A 178 15.86 1.16 1.21
N GLN A 179 16.76 1.98 1.74
CA GLN A 179 17.56 1.64 2.91
C GLN A 179 17.34 2.72 3.97
N ALA A 180 16.38 2.46 4.86
CA ALA A 180 16.14 3.29 6.03
C ALA A 180 17.31 3.20 7.01
N ALA A 181 17.64 4.30 7.69
CA ALA A 181 18.65 4.30 8.75
C ALA A 181 18.17 3.57 10.03
N GLY A 182 16.85 3.51 10.22
CA GLY A 182 16.19 2.91 11.38
C GLY A 182 15.85 1.42 11.22
N THR A 183 14.94 0.95 12.08
CA THR A 183 14.58 -0.48 12.17
C THR A 183 13.76 -0.97 10.97
N PHE A 184 12.96 -0.09 10.37
CA PHE A 184 12.25 -0.28 9.09
C PHE A 184 11.89 1.08 8.51
N TYR A 185 11.30 1.10 7.31
CA TYR A 185 10.83 2.31 6.64
C TYR A 185 9.53 2.85 7.27
N ASP A 186 9.67 3.45 8.45
CA ASP A 186 8.59 4.07 9.23
C ASP A 186 8.23 5.49 8.73
N TYR A 187 7.34 6.19 9.44
CA TYR A 187 6.90 7.54 9.05
C TYR A 187 8.04 8.57 9.09
N GLU A 188 8.92 8.47 10.08
CA GLU A 188 10.05 9.39 10.23
C GLU A 188 11.05 9.19 9.09
N ALA A 189 11.39 7.94 8.79
CA ALA A 189 12.24 7.58 7.66
C ALA A 189 11.67 8.02 6.30
N LYS A 190 10.34 8.13 6.17
CA LYS A 190 9.64 8.53 4.94
C LYS A 190 9.60 10.02 4.68
N TYR A 191 9.42 10.83 5.73
CA TYR A 191 9.01 12.23 5.56
C TYR A 191 9.88 13.24 6.30
N LEU A 192 10.71 12.79 7.25
CA LEU A 192 11.43 13.68 8.17
C LEU A 192 12.94 13.44 8.19
N SER A 193 13.41 12.27 7.76
CA SER A 193 14.83 11.91 7.76
C SER A 193 15.50 12.09 6.40
N ASP A 194 16.66 12.76 6.40
CA ASP A 194 17.59 12.82 5.26
C ASP A 194 18.58 11.63 5.24
N GLU A 195 18.48 10.69 6.19
CA GLU A 195 19.40 9.55 6.30
C GLU A 195 18.96 8.33 5.48
N THR A 196 17.70 8.29 5.02
CA THR A 196 17.20 7.22 4.17
C THR A 196 17.88 7.26 2.81
N GLN A 197 18.50 6.15 2.41
CA GLN A 197 19.19 6.02 1.13
C GLN A 197 18.27 5.37 0.09
N TYR A 198 18.34 5.88 -1.14
CA TYR A 198 17.58 5.40 -2.28
C TYR A 198 18.54 5.03 -3.41
N PHE A 199 18.41 3.82 -3.93
CA PHE A 199 19.19 3.34 -5.07
C PHE A 199 18.25 3.06 -6.23
N CYS A 200 18.50 3.68 -7.38
CA CYS A 200 17.69 3.54 -8.59
C CYS A 200 18.61 3.41 -9.81
N PRO A 201 18.65 2.26 -10.51
CA PRO A 201 17.91 1.03 -10.21
C PRO A 201 18.26 0.43 -8.83
N GLY A 202 17.31 -0.27 -8.22
CA GLY A 202 17.45 -0.86 -6.89
C GLY A 202 18.33 -2.11 -6.87
N LEU A 203 18.43 -2.78 -8.02
CA LEU A 203 19.22 -3.98 -8.25
C LEU A 203 20.25 -3.74 -9.35
N GLU A 204 21.48 -4.20 -9.14
CA GLU A 204 22.55 -4.13 -10.14
C GLU A 204 22.44 -5.26 -11.18
N ASP A 205 21.89 -6.41 -10.79
CA ASP A 205 21.69 -7.57 -11.66
C ASP A 205 20.40 -7.41 -12.47
N SER A 206 20.54 -7.34 -13.80
CA SER A 206 19.43 -7.18 -14.72
C SER A 206 18.45 -8.36 -14.73
N ALA A 207 18.91 -9.58 -14.43
CA ALA A 207 18.03 -10.74 -14.33
C ALA A 207 17.12 -10.65 -13.11
N ARG A 208 17.66 -10.16 -11.98
CA ARG A 208 16.90 -9.92 -10.74
C ARG A 208 15.96 -8.72 -10.87
N GLU A 209 16.38 -7.68 -11.58
CA GLU A 209 15.53 -6.54 -11.91
C GLU A 209 14.34 -6.98 -12.78
N ALA A 210 14.55 -7.83 -13.79
CA ALA A 210 13.47 -8.38 -14.59
C ALA A 210 12.51 -9.26 -13.77
N GLU A 211 13.04 -10.02 -12.80
CA GLU A 211 12.24 -10.86 -11.89
C GLU A 211 11.30 -10.02 -11.01
N ILE A 212 11.80 -8.97 -10.36
CA ILE A 212 10.97 -8.10 -9.51
C ILE A 212 9.93 -7.33 -10.35
N GLN A 213 10.29 -6.88 -11.55
CA GLN A 213 9.35 -6.22 -12.47
C GLN A 213 8.24 -7.17 -12.91
N ALA A 214 8.56 -8.42 -13.27
CA ALA A 214 7.57 -9.43 -13.64
C ALA A 214 6.63 -9.78 -12.46
N LEU A 215 7.19 -9.88 -11.24
CA LEU A 215 6.39 -10.08 -10.03
C LEU A 215 5.41 -8.91 -9.80
N VAL A 216 5.90 -7.68 -9.90
CA VAL A 216 5.12 -6.46 -9.71
C VAL A 216 4.03 -6.34 -10.77
N GLN A 217 4.32 -6.64 -12.03
CA GLN A 217 3.31 -6.65 -13.09
C GLN A 217 2.18 -7.64 -12.77
N LYS A 218 2.53 -8.89 -12.42
CA LYS A 218 1.53 -9.90 -12.09
C LYS A 218 0.72 -9.51 -10.86
N ALA A 219 1.34 -8.92 -9.84
CA ALA A 219 0.66 -8.41 -8.66
C ALA A 219 -0.30 -7.26 -8.98
N TRP A 220 0.13 -6.32 -9.83
CA TRP A 220 -0.66 -5.20 -10.32
C TRP A 220 -1.89 -5.65 -11.12
N ASP A 221 -1.69 -6.52 -12.10
CA ASP A 221 -2.76 -7.05 -12.95
C ASP A 221 -3.77 -7.86 -12.15
N SER A 222 -3.31 -8.65 -11.17
CA SER A 222 -4.20 -9.46 -10.33
C SER A 222 -5.16 -8.61 -9.49
N LEU A 223 -4.76 -7.40 -9.10
CA LEU A 223 -5.61 -6.46 -8.37
C LEU A 223 -6.56 -5.69 -9.31
N GLY A 224 -6.37 -5.79 -10.63
CA GLY A 224 -7.11 -5.00 -11.63
C GLY A 224 -6.77 -3.52 -11.59
N CYS A 225 -5.59 -3.16 -11.07
CA CYS A 225 -5.11 -1.79 -11.07
C CYS A 225 -4.76 -1.33 -12.49
N TYR A 226 -4.85 -0.02 -12.76
CA TYR A 226 -4.47 0.56 -14.05
C TYR A 226 -3.97 2.00 -13.89
N GLY A 227 -3.32 2.54 -14.92
CA GLY A 227 -2.92 3.94 -15.03
C GLY A 227 -1.63 4.36 -14.32
N TRP A 228 -1.46 4.24 -13.00
CA TRP A 228 -0.24 4.50 -12.23
C TRP A 228 -0.36 4.10 -10.76
N GLY A 229 0.76 3.76 -10.16
CA GLY A 229 0.80 3.30 -8.78
C GLY A 229 2.17 2.75 -8.44
N ARG A 230 2.24 2.06 -7.31
CA ARG A 230 3.49 1.49 -6.82
C ARG A 230 3.23 0.28 -5.95
N ILE A 231 4.06 -0.75 -6.10
CA ILE A 231 4.02 -1.95 -5.27
C ILE A 231 5.30 -2.04 -4.46
N ASP A 232 5.14 -2.24 -3.15
CA ASP A 232 6.24 -2.39 -2.20
C ASP A 232 6.56 -3.89 -2.04
N VAL A 233 7.83 -4.25 -2.21
CA VAL A 233 8.34 -5.63 -2.25
C VAL A 233 9.50 -5.74 -1.28
N MET A 234 9.60 -6.87 -0.58
CA MET A 234 10.74 -7.15 0.29
C MET A 234 11.41 -8.45 -0.12
N LEU A 235 12.73 -8.52 0.03
CA LEU A 235 13.48 -9.75 -0.09
C LEU A 235 13.46 -10.52 1.25
N ASP A 236 13.18 -11.81 1.23
CA ASP A 236 13.41 -12.70 2.37
C ASP A 236 14.83 -13.28 2.31
N SER A 237 15.28 -13.82 3.45
CA SER A 237 16.57 -14.46 3.69
C SER A 237 16.91 -15.61 2.74
N ASP A 238 15.92 -16.24 2.10
CA ASP A 238 16.08 -17.29 1.10
C ASP A 238 16.25 -16.74 -0.34
N GLY A 239 16.25 -15.42 -0.50
CA GLY A 239 16.41 -14.74 -1.78
C GLY A 239 15.12 -14.59 -2.59
N GLN A 240 13.96 -14.96 -2.04
CA GLN A 240 12.67 -14.77 -2.71
C GLN A 240 12.12 -13.36 -2.49
N PHE A 241 11.56 -12.77 -3.54
CA PHE A 241 10.79 -11.54 -3.45
C PHE A 241 9.38 -11.82 -2.92
N LEU A 242 8.98 -11.09 -1.88
CA LEU A 242 7.65 -11.20 -1.25
C LEU A 242 6.94 -9.85 -1.35
N SER A 243 5.68 -9.86 -1.79
CA SER A 243 4.87 -8.63 -1.86
C SER A 243 4.45 -8.17 -0.45
N ALA A 244 4.76 -6.92 -0.10
CA ALA A 244 4.57 -6.36 1.24
C ALA A 244 3.37 -5.40 1.33
N GLY A 245 2.94 -4.81 0.21
CA GLY A 245 1.79 -3.92 0.09
C GLY A 245 1.68 -3.27 -1.29
N SER A 246 0.57 -2.57 -1.56
CA SER A 246 0.37 -1.79 -2.78
C SER A 246 -0.18 -0.40 -2.46
N LYS A 247 0.16 0.61 -3.27
CA LYS A 247 -0.44 1.94 -3.30
C LYS A 247 -0.78 2.30 -4.74
N HIS A 248 -1.88 3.02 -4.98
CA HIS A 248 -2.39 3.24 -6.34
C HIS A 248 -3.10 4.59 -6.42
N LEU A 249 -2.90 5.34 -7.50
CA LEU A 249 -3.50 6.65 -7.81
C LEU A 249 -3.33 6.82 -9.32
N SER A 250 -4.33 7.10 -10.20
CA SER A 250 -4.15 7.02 -11.69
C SER A 250 -5.25 7.26 -12.76
N TRP A 251 -5.02 8.04 -13.81
CA TRP A 251 -6.07 8.53 -14.76
C TRP A 251 -7.05 7.51 -15.40
N HIS A 252 -8.35 7.79 -15.31
CA HIS A 252 -9.49 7.15 -15.96
C HIS A 252 -10.04 8.11 -17.02
N ASP A 253 -9.81 7.81 -18.29
CA ASP A 253 -10.64 8.32 -19.39
C ASP A 253 -11.46 7.13 -19.90
N GLN A 254 -12.79 7.25 -19.87
CA GLN A 254 -13.65 6.51 -20.79
C GLN A 254 -14.19 7.53 -21.80
N PRO A 255 -14.25 7.16 -23.09
CA PRO A 255 -14.75 8.03 -24.15
C PRO A 255 -16.20 8.45 -23.97
#